data_AF-A0A948EV27-F1
#
_entry.id   AF-A0A948EV27-F1
#
_cell.length_a   1.000
_cell.length_b   1.000
_cell.length_c   1.000
_cell.angle_alpha   90.00
_cell.angle_beta   90.00
_cell.angle_gamma   90.00
#
_symmetry.space_group_name_H-M   'P 1'
#
loop_
_entity.id
_entity.type
_entity.pdbx_description
1 polymer ?
#
loop_
_entity_poly.entity_id
_entity_poly.type
_entity_poly.pdbx_seq_one_letter_code
_entity_poly.pdbx_strand_id
1 'polypeptide(L)'
;MKSILVWDLPLRLFHWLFAASFVGAWLTAESDEWLSLHTFLGYLMLGLIAFRLVWGLIGSRYARFSSFLYGPRAGLEYLRQTLSGTAKRHLGHNPAGSQAIFLLLGLGLLVG
;
A
#
# COMPACT_ATOMS: atom_id res chain seq x y z
N MET A 1 -17.65 20.32 13.77
CA MET A 1 -16.78 19.13 13.90
C MET A 1 -15.54 19.36 13.05
N LYS A 2 -14.32 19.35 13.62
CA LYS A 2 -13.07 19.49 12.82
C LYS A 2 -12.76 18.14 12.17
N SER A 3 -12.73 18.08 10.84
CA SER A 3 -12.27 16.89 10.11
C SER A 3 -10.74 16.83 10.13
N ILE A 4 -10.20 15.64 10.39
CA ILE A 4 -8.75 15.39 10.31
C ILE A 4 -8.50 14.73 8.96
N LEU A 5 -7.65 15.34 8.14
CA LEU A 5 -7.22 14.74 6.89
C LEU A 5 -6.24 13.60 7.19
N VAL A 6 -6.73 12.36 7.13
CA VAL A 6 -5.90 11.16 7.38
C VAL A 6 -5.21 10.69 6.10
N TRP A 7 -5.90 10.70 4.96
CA TRP A 7 -5.31 10.33 3.67
C TRP A 7 -5.46 11.48 2.68
N ASP A 8 -4.31 11.97 2.24
CA ASP A 8 -4.20 12.98 1.20
C ASP A 8 -4.63 12.43 -0.18
N LEU A 9 -4.89 13.35 -1.11
CA LEU A 9 -5.31 13.01 -2.46
C LEU A 9 -4.27 12.16 -3.21
N PRO A 10 -2.96 12.47 -3.19
CA PRO A 10 -1.94 11.67 -3.87
C PRO A 10 -1.91 10.20 -3.41
N LEU A 11 -2.07 9.94 -2.11
CA LEU A 11 -2.10 8.57 -1.60
C LEU A 11 -3.33 7.79 -2.06
N ARG A 12 -4.48 8.44 -2.18
CA ARG A 12 -5.71 7.82 -2.71
C ARG A 12 -5.57 7.49 -4.18
N LEU A 13 -5.01 8.42 -4.97
CA LEU A 13 -4.76 8.20 -6.40
C LEU A 13 -3.77 7.05 -6.59
N PHE A 14 -2.66 7.04 -5.86
CA PHE A 14 -1.73 5.91 -5.88
C PHE A 14 -2.43 4.59 -5.59
N HIS A 15 -3.24 4.51 -4.52
CA HIS A 15 -3.90 3.26 -4.14
C HIS A 15 -4.82 2.72 -5.25
N TRP A 16 -5.69 3.58 -5.80
CA TRP A 16 -6.64 3.15 -6.82
C TRP A 16 -5.98 2.87 -8.17
N LEU A 17 -4.96 3.65 -8.56
CA LEU A 17 -4.20 3.37 -9.78
C LEU A 17 -3.40 2.07 -9.65
N PHE A 18 -2.78 1.82 -8.50
CA PHE A 18 -2.04 0.59 -8.25
C PHE A 18 -2.97 -0.63 -8.28
N ALA A 19 -4.13 -0.54 -7.63
CA ALA A 19 -5.14 -1.61 -7.65
C ALA A 19 -5.68 -1.87 -9.07
N ALA A 20 -6.01 -0.80 -9.82
CA ALA A 20 -6.49 -0.94 -11.20
C ALA A 20 -5.42 -1.53 -12.14
N SER A 21 -4.15 -1.11 -11.98
CA SER A 21 -3.04 -1.63 -12.76
C SER A 21 -2.80 -3.11 -12.47
N PHE A 22 -2.86 -3.52 -11.20
CA PHE A 22 -2.76 -4.92 -10.80
C PHE A 22 -3.88 -5.77 -11.40
N VAL A 23 -5.14 -5.34 -11.28
CA VAL A 23 -6.29 -6.07 -11.85
C VAL A 23 -6.17 -6.15 -13.37
N GLY A 24 -5.81 -5.06 -14.05
CA GLY A 24 -5.62 -5.06 -15.49
C GLY A 24 -4.49 -5.98 -15.93
N ALA A 25 -3.35 -5.95 -15.24
CA ALA A 25 -2.21 -6.82 -15.52
C ALA A 25 -2.58 -8.29 -15.33
N TRP A 26 -3.32 -8.62 -14.25
CA TRP A 26 -3.79 -9.97 -14.00
C TRP A 26 -4.75 -10.47 -15.09
N LEU A 27 -5.72 -9.65 -15.50
CA LEU A 27 -6.69 -10.01 -16.55
C LEU A 27 -6.04 -10.20 -17.92
N THR A 28 -4.88 -9.59 -18.17
CA THR A 28 -4.18 -9.61 -19.46
C THR A 28 -3.01 -10.60 -19.49
N ALA A 29 -2.71 -11.28 -18.37
CA ALA A 29 -1.50 -12.09 -18.22
C ALA A 29 -1.42 -13.31 -19.16
N GLU A 30 -2.55 -13.91 -19.53
CA GLU A 30 -2.61 -15.17 -20.27
C GLU A 30 -2.82 -14.97 -21.79
N SER A 31 -2.82 -13.72 -22.28
CA SER A 31 -3.13 -13.42 -23.68
C SER A 31 -2.00 -12.70 -24.39
N ASP A 32 -1.49 -13.32 -25.46
CA ASP A 32 -0.45 -12.75 -26.32
C ASP A 32 -0.89 -11.43 -26.98
N GLU A 33 -2.18 -11.29 -27.30
CA GLU A 33 -2.74 -10.05 -27.88
C GLU A 33 -2.63 -8.87 -26.91
N TRP A 34 -2.80 -9.13 -25.61
CA TRP A 34 -2.79 -8.12 -24.56
C TRP A 34 -1.43 -7.98 -23.87
N LEU A 35 -0.39 -8.69 -24.35
CA LEU A 35 0.94 -8.68 -23.76
C LEU A 35 1.51 -7.26 -23.62
N SER A 36 1.31 -6.41 -24.64
CA SER A 36 1.76 -5.02 -24.60
C SER A 36 1.11 -4.21 -23.46
N LEU A 37 -0.19 -4.42 -23.24
CA LEU A 37 -0.94 -3.79 -22.15
C LEU A 37 -0.51 -4.36 -20.79
N HIS A 38 -0.34 -5.68 -20.68
CA HIS A 38 0.18 -6.33 -19.48
C HIS A 38 1.53 -5.72 -19.07
N THR A 39 2.48 -5.64 -20.01
CA THR A 39 3.81 -5.07 -19.76
C THR A 39 3.73 -3.59 -19.39
N PHE A 40 2.89 -2.80 -20.07
CA PHE A 40 2.69 -1.40 -19.70
C PHE A 40 2.16 -1.24 -18.27
N LEU A 41 1.18 -2.04 -17.87
CA LEU A 41 0.62 -2.00 -16.51
C LEU A 41 1.65 -2.41 -15.45
N GLY A 42 2.53 -3.36 -15.75
CA GLY A 42 3.69 -3.71 -14.92
C GLY A 42 4.62 -2.53 -14.70
N TYR A 43 5.04 -1.85 -15.78
CA TYR A 43 5.88 -0.65 -15.65
C TYR A 43 5.18 0.51 -14.95
N LEU A 44 3.88 0.69 -15.17
CA LEU A 44 3.09 1.68 -14.44
C LEU A 44 3.09 1.38 -12.94
N MET A 45 2.91 0.10 -12.54
CA MET A 45 3.00 -0.30 -11.14
C MET A 45 4.37 -0.01 -10.54
N LEU A 46 5.47 -0.29 -11.26
CA LEU A 46 6.83 0.02 -10.81
C LEU A 46 7.03 1.53 -10.60
N GLY A 47 6.55 2.36 -11.53
CA GLY A 47 6.56 3.81 -11.39
C GLY A 47 5.72 4.31 -10.21
N LEU A 48 4.54 3.72 -10.00
CA LEU A 48 3.70 4.02 -8.84
C LEU A 48 4.38 3.64 -7.52
N ILE A 49 5.09 2.51 -7.45
CA ILE A 49 5.88 2.12 -6.29
C ILE A 49 7.00 3.14 -6.03
N ALA A 50 7.73 3.56 -7.06
CA ALA A 50 8.75 4.59 -6.93
C ALA A 50 8.16 5.90 -6.38
N PHE A 51 7.02 6.34 -6.92
CA PHE A 51 6.25 7.46 -6.36
C PHE A 51 5.93 7.24 -4.88
N ARG A 52 5.44 6.04 -4.51
CA ARG A 52 5.04 5.73 -3.13
C ARG A 52 6.22 5.75 -2.16
N LEU A 53 7.40 5.29 -2.59
CA LEU A 53 8.63 5.35 -1.82
C LEU A 53 9.04 6.81 -1.55
N VAL A 54 9.05 7.65 -2.58
CA VAL A 54 9.34 9.09 -2.43
C VAL A 54 8.30 9.78 -1.55
N TRP A 55 7.01 9.57 -1.82
CA TRP A 55 5.92 10.18 -1.05
C TRP A 55 5.89 9.69 0.40
N GLY A 56 6.36 8.46 0.66
CA GLY A 56 6.54 7.92 2.01
C GLY A 56 7.66 8.56 2.80
N LEU A 57 8.50 9.39 2.18
CA LEU A 57 9.53 10.18 2.86
C LEU A 57 9.08 11.63 3.05
N ILE A 58 8.57 12.26 1.99
CA ILE A 58 8.30 13.72 1.98
C ILE A 58 6.81 14.10 2.12
N GLY A 59 5.89 13.15 1.99
CA GLY A 59 4.44 13.39 1.94
C GLY A 59 3.82 13.89 3.25
N SER A 60 2.49 13.85 3.32
CA SER A 60 1.74 14.29 4.51
C SER A 60 2.02 13.40 5.75
N ARG A 61 1.65 13.90 6.94
CA ARG A 61 1.94 13.24 8.24
C ARG A 61 1.67 11.75 8.25
N TYR A 62 0.52 11.31 7.73
CA TYR A 62 0.09 9.91 7.76
C TYR A 62 0.58 9.10 6.54
N ALA A 63 1.13 9.75 5.52
CA ALA A 63 1.72 9.08 4.35
C ALA A 63 3.16 8.61 4.62
N ARG A 64 3.86 9.25 5.56
CA ARG A 64 5.27 9.00 5.85
C ARG A 64 5.49 7.64 6.53
N PHE A 65 6.50 6.89 6.12
CA PHE A 65 6.82 5.60 6.72
C PHE A 65 7.10 5.69 8.22
N SER A 66 7.66 6.81 8.68
CA SER A 66 7.92 7.06 10.11
C SER A 66 6.65 7.14 10.95
N SER A 67 5.49 7.47 10.37
CA SER A 67 4.24 7.54 11.14
C SER A 67 3.60 6.18 11.38
N PHE A 68 4.10 5.12 10.75
CA PHE A 68 3.56 3.77 10.86
C PHE A 68 4.65 2.69 10.89
N LEU A 69 5.83 3.05 11.40
CA LEU A 69 6.95 2.13 11.56
C LEU A 69 6.74 1.25 12.82
N TYR A 70 5.94 0.20 12.69
CA TYR A 70 5.76 -0.78 13.75
C TYR A 70 6.67 -1.99 13.50
N GLY A 71 7.26 -2.55 14.56
CA GLY A 71 8.01 -3.80 14.46
C GLY A 71 7.10 -5.02 14.18
N PRO A 72 7.65 -6.13 13.65
CA PRO A 72 6.86 -7.33 13.33
C PRO A 72 6.13 -7.92 14.54
N ARG A 73 6.73 -7.82 15.75
CA ARG A 73 6.09 -8.23 17.01
C ARG A 73 4.82 -7.43 17.31
N ALA A 74 4.84 -6.11 17.08
CA ALA A 74 3.67 -5.26 17.30
C ALA A 74 2.53 -5.58 16.31
N GLY A 75 2.86 -6.00 15.09
CA GLY A 75 1.88 -6.50 14.13
C GLY A 75 1.18 -7.77 14.62
N LEU A 76 1.94 -8.77 15.07
CA LEU A 76 1.41 -10.03 15.61
C LEU A 76 0.60 -9.81 16.89
N GLU A 77 1.09 -8.95 17.78
CA GLU A 77 0.38 -8.60 19.01
C GLU A 77 -0.94 -7.89 18.71
N TYR A 78 -0.95 -6.95 17.76
CA TYR A 78 -2.17 -6.28 17.33
C TYR A 78 -3.19 -7.27 16.72
N LEU A 79 -2.73 -8.25 15.93
CA LEU A 79 -3.62 -9.31 15.41
C LEU A 79 -4.24 -10.13 16.54
N ARG A 80 -3.45 -10.53 17.55
CA ARG A 80 -3.98 -11.25 18.73
C ARG A 80 -5.00 -10.41 19.49
N GLN A 81 -4.69 -9.13 19.75
CA GLN A 81 -5.60 -8.21 20.44
C GLN A 81 -6.89 -7.95 19.64
N THR A 82 -6.80 -7.97 18.31
CA THR A 82 -7.98 -7.81 17.44
C THR A 82 -8.88 -9.02 17.54
N LEU A 83 -8.31 -10.23 17.51
CA LEU A 83 -9.06 -11.48 17.68
C LEU A 83 -9.68 -11.60 19.08
N SER A 84 -9.04 -11.05 20.12
CA SER A 84 -9.59 -11.01 21.48
C SER A 84 -10.52 -9.81 21.74
N GLY A 85 -10.79 -8.96 20.74
CA GLY A 85 -11.66 -7.78 20.88
C GLY A 85 -11.09 -6.64 21.74
N THR A 86 -9.79 -6.66 22.08
CA THR A 86 -9.13 -5.68 22.96
C THR A 86 -8.20 -4.72 22.21
N ALA A 87 -8.19 -4.77 20.87
CA ALA A 87 -7.33 -3.93 20.04
C ALA A 87 -7.61 -2.43 20.22
N LYS A 88 -6.54 -1.65 20.44
CA LYS A 88 -6.61 -0.20 20.49
C LYS A 88 -6.95 0.37 19.11
N ARG A 89 -7.78 1.42 19.07
CA ARG A 89 -8.00 2.20 17.83
C ARG A 89 -6.74 2.99 17.47
N HIS A 90 -6.33 2.89 16.22
CA HIS A 90 -5.21 3.64 15.64
C HIS A 90 -5.75 4.63 14.59
N LEU A 91 -5.24 5.86 14.60
CA LEU A 91 -5.52 6.84 13.55
C LEU A 91 -4.50 6.67 12.42
N GLY A 92 -4.97 6.47 11.19
CA GLY A 92 -4.12 6.15 10.05
C GLY A 92 -3.92 4.65 9.87
N HIS A 93 -2.70 4.16 10.13
CA HIS A 93 -2.36 2.75 9.96
C HIS A 93 -2.23 2.04 11.31
N ASN A 94 -2.84 0.86 11.41
CA ASN A 94 -2.62 -0.04 12.54
C ASN A 94 -1.34 -0.88 12.32
N PRO A 95 -0.77 -1.49 13.37
CA PRO A 95 0.48 -2.26 13.27
C PRO A 95 0.44 -3.37 12.21
N ALA A 96 -0.65 -4.11 12.10
CA ALA A 96 -0.78 -5.19 11.11
C ALA A 96 -0.87 -4.66 9.67
N GLY A 97 -1.68 -3.62 9.45
CA GLY A 97 -1.82 -2.96 8.15
C GLY A 97 -0.53 -2.28 7.69
N SER A 98 0.28 -1.81 8.64
CA SER A 98 1.62 -1.27 8.36
C SER A 98 2.57 -2.35 7.82
N GLN A 99 2.56 -3.54 8.44
CA GLN A 99 3.32 -4.69 7.95
C GLN A 99 2.87 -5.11 6.54
N ALA A 100 1.55 -5.12 6.29
CA ALA A 100 1.00 -5.45 4.98
C ALA A 100 1.49 -4.48 3.89
N ILE A 101 1.58 -3.18 4.17
CA ILE A 101 2.11 -2.19 3.23
C ILE A 101 3.56 -2.50 2.85
N PHE A 102 4.43 -2.76 3.83
CA PHE A 102 5.84 -3.08 3.57
C PHE A 102 5.99 -4.38 2.77
N LEU A 103 5.19 -5.40 3.09
CA LEU A 103 5.17 -6.66 2.34
C LEU A 103 4.73 -6.46 0.89
N LEU A 104 3.63 -5.74 0.66
CA LEU A 104 3.11 -5.49 -0.68
C LEU A 104 4.06 -4.64 -1.53
N LEU A 105 4.73 -3.65 -0.92
CA LEU A 105 5.77 -2.88 -1.62
C LEU A 105 6.96 -3.76 -1.98
N GLY A 106 7.42 -4.61 -1.06
CA GLY A 106 8.50 -5.56 -1.31
C GLY A 106 8.17 -6.56 -2.41
N LEU A 107 6.99 -7.18 -2.35
CA LEU A 107 6.52 -8.11 -3.38
C LEU A 107 6.34 -7.42 -4.73
N GLY A 108 5.76 -6.22 -4.76
CA GLY A 108 5.61 -5.45 -6.00
C GLY A 108 6.94 -5.10 -6.66
N LEU A 109 7.99 -4.82 -5.88
CA LEU A 109 9.35 -4.60 -6.41
C LEU A 109 10.02 -5.88 -6.92
N LEU A 110 9.65 -7.05 -6.39
CA LEU A 110 10.26 -8.33 -6.77
C LEU A 110 9.60 -8.95 -8.01
N VAL A 111 8.33 -8.67 -8.23
CA VAL A 111 7.51 -9.27 -9.31
C VAL A 111 7.38 -8.34 -10.52
N GLY A 112 7.54 -7.03 -10.32
CA GLY A 112 7.45 -6.01 -11.39
C GLY A 112 8.67 -5.96 -12.31
#